data_AF-U2YP81-F1
#
_entry.id   AF-U2YP81-F1
#
_cell.length_a   1.000
_cell.length_b   1.000
_cell.length_c   1.000
_cell.angle_alpha   90.00
_cell.angle_beta   90.00
_cell.angle_gamma   90.00
#
_symmetry.space_group_name_H-M   'P 1'
#
loop_
_entity.id
_entity.type
_entity.pdbx_description
1 polymer ?
#
loop_
_entity_poly.entity_id
_entity_poly.type
_entity_poly.pdbx_seq_one_letter_code
_entity_poly.pdbx_strand_id
1 'polypeptide(L)'
;MFNRASKILATLAATTALAGTATAQEMPGEGVTVRPVVGLIAEEYFQSRILFQALADLGYEVAEPLETEIQTAHLAVGTGDADFYPIHWGTLHQPSSRSPAARMSSSVSVLSSKAWCRAI
;
A
#
# COMPACT_ATOMS: atom_id res chain seq x y z
N MET A 1 2.81 -58.06 4.05
CA MET A 1 2.08 -57.17 3.11
C MET A 1 1.86 -55.83 3.80
N PHE A 2 2.84 -54.92 3.73
CA PHE A 2 2.79 -53.65 4.46
C PHE A 2 1.95 -52.60 3.71
N ASN A 3 0.68 -52.51 4.14
CA ASN A 3 0.02 -51.26 4.53
C ASN A 3 0.04 -50.09 3.52
N ARG A 4 -0.59 -50.27 2.35
CA ARG A 4 -0.89 -49.17 1.40
C ARG A 4 -1.75 -48.07 2.05
N ALA A 5 -2.63 -48.45 2.98
CA ALA A 5 -3.43 -47.53 3.77
C ALA A 5 -2.58 -46.65 4.70
N SER A 6 -1.59 -47.19 5.43
CA SER A 6 -0.66 -46.35 6.22
C SER A 6 0.13 -45.37 5.38
N LYS A 7 0.54 -45.75 4.16
CA LYS A 7 1.31 -44.85 3.31
C LYS A 7 0.47 -43.66 2.88
N ILE A 8 -0.80 -43.87 2.53
CA ILE A 8 -1.74 -42.78 2.17
C ILE A 8 -2.03 -41.88 3.37
N LEU A 9 -2.27 -42.47 4.55
CA LEU A 9 -2.48 -41.73 5.79
C LEU A 9 -1.27 -40.89 6.20
N ALA A 10 -0.04 -41.42 6.03
CA ALA A 10 1.19 -40.69 6.34
C ALA A 10 1.40 -39.50 5.38
N THR A 11 1.09 -39.64 4.09
CA THR A 11 1.21 -38.54 3.12
C THR A 11 0.19 -37.43 3.36
N LEU A 12 -1.03 -37.78 3.80
CA LEU A 12 -2.09 -36.81 4.11
C LEU A 12 -1.83 -36.03 5.42
N ALA A 13 -1.19 -36.68 6.39
CA ALA A 13 -0.74 -36.03 7.62
C ALA A 13 0.44 -35.06 7.37
N ALA A 14 1.33 -35.39 6.41
CA ALA A 14 2.45 -34.53 6.05
C ALA A 14 2.03 -33.25 5.32
N THR A 15 0.95 -33.28 4.53
CA THR A 15 0.45 -32.08 3.82
C THR A 15 -0.29 -31.10 4.72
N THR A 16 -0.93 -31.58 5.79
CA THR A 16 -1.61 -30.72 6.79
C THR A 16 -0.63 -30.07 7.76
N ALA A 17 0.51 -30.71 8.05
CA ALA A 17 1.57 -30.13 8.88
C ALA A 17 2.32 -28.96 8.22
N LEU A 18 2.24 -28.83 6.88
CA LEU A 18 2.84 -27.71 6.14
C LEU A 18 1.89 -26.51 5.96
N ALA A 19 0.63 -26.63 6.42
CA ALA A 19 -0.29 -25.50 6.50
C ALA A 19 0.14 -24.63 7.68
N GLY A 20 1.03 -23.66 7.42
CA GLY A 20 1.44 -22.68 8.41
C GLY A 20 0.23 -22.00 9.04
N THR A 21 0.24 -21.84 10.36
CA THR A 21 -0.75 -21.05 11.08
C THR A 21 -0.64 -19.60 10.62
N ALA A 22 -1.60 -19.12 9.82
CA ALA A 22 -1.77 -17.69 9.59
C ALA A 22 -2.12 -17.05 10.93
N THR A 23 -1.13 -16.46 11.59
CA THR A 23 -1.33 -15.65 12.78
C THR A 23 -1.88 -14.30 12.32
N ALA A 24 -2.97 -13.85 12.91
CA ALA A 24 -3.46 -12.50 12.66
C ALA A 24 -2.33 -11.53 13.04
N GLN A 25 -1.87 -10.75 12.07
CA GLN A 25 -0.90 -9.70 12.35
C GLN A 25 -1.61 -8.67 13.24
N GLU A 26 -1.00 -8.31 14.37
CA GLU A 26 -1.46 -7.16 15.15
C GLU A 26 -1.61 -5.94 14.26
N MET A 27 -2.48 -5.01 14.66
CA MET A 27 -2.80 -3.77 13.95
C MET A 27 -1.55 -3.17 13.28
N PRO A 28 -1.38 -3.30 11.95
CA PRO A 28 -0.09 -3.05 11.30
C PRO A 28 0.34 -1.59 11.36
N GLY A 29 -0.58 -0.68 11.71
CA GLY A 29 -0.32 0.74 11.90
C GLY A 29 -0.05 1.16 13.34
N GLU A 30 -0.06 0.27 14.33
CA GLU A 30 0.08 0.67 15.74
C GLU A 30 1.40 1.45 15.98
N GLY A 31 1.27 2.66 16.51
CA GLY A 31 2.39 3.57 16.75
C GLY A 31 2.98 4.24 15.49
N VAL A 32 2.32 4.10 14.33
CA VAL A 32 2.76 4.68 13.07
C VAL A 32 1.83 5.81 12.64
N THR A 33 2.39 7.02 12.49
CA THR A 33 1.70 8.17 11.91
C THR A 33 1.99 8.24 10.41
N VAL A 34 0.96 8.44 9.60
CA VAL A 34 1.08 8.66 8.15
C VAL A 34 0.61 10.06 7.77
N ARG A 35 1.30 10.67 6.81
CA ARG A 35 1.11 12.06 6.37
C ARG A 35 0.61 12.08 4.92
N PRO A 36 -0.71 12.13 4.70
CA PRO A 36 -1.25 12.21 3.36
C PRO A 36 -1.01 13.60 2.73
N VAL A 37 -0.86 13.61 1.40
CA VAL A 37 -1.02 14.81 0.58
C VAL A 37 -2.14 14.57 -0.42
N VAL A 38 -2.96 15.57 -0.70
CA VAL A 38 -4.14 15.49 -1.58
C VAL A 38 -4.19 16.65 -2.55
N GLY A 39 -4.91 16.44 -3.66
CA GLY A 39 -5.10 17.42 -4.71
C GLY A 39 -6.22 18.40 -4.37
N LEU A 40 -6.40 19.41 -5.22
CA LEU A 40 -7.42 20.45 -5.05
C LEU A 40 -8.77 20.10 -5.72
N ILE A 41 -8.89 18.91 -6.31
CA ILE A 41 -10.10 18.45 -6.99
C ILE A 41 -11.03 17.80 -5.95
N ALA A 42 -12.12 18.46 -5.62
CA ALA A 42 -13.03 18.04 -4.55
C ALA A 42 -13.63 16.65 -4.80
N GLU A 43 -13.89 16.29 -6.05
CA GLU A 43 -14.46 15.01 -6.47
C GLU A 43 -13.57 13.82 -6.10
N GLU A 44 -12.26 14.03 -6.04
CA GLU A 44 -11.27 12.99 -5.71
C GLU A 44 -11.12 12.79 -4.18
N TYR A 45 -11.58 13.77 -3.40
CA TYR A 45 -11.41 13.78 -1.94
C TYR A 45 -12.21 12.66 -1.26
N PHE A 46 -13.37 12.30 -1.81
CA PHE A 46 -14.18 11.18 -1.29
C PHE A 46 -13.40 9.87 -1.25
N GLN A 47 -12.66 9.54 -2.32
CA GLN A 47 -11.84 8.34 -2.40
C GLN A 47 -10.70 8.37 -1.38
N SER A 48 -10.09 9.55 -1.18
CA SER A 48 -9.06 9.76 -0.17
C SER A 48 -9.57 9.51 1.25
N ARG A 49 -10.80 9.95 1.57
CA ARG A 49 -11.41 9.74 2.88
C ARG A 49 -11.71 8.28 3.18
N ILE A 50 -12.07 7.49 2.18
CA ILE A 50 -12.22 6.03 2.34
C ILE A 50 -10.88 5.40 2.71
N LEU A 51 -9.80 5.78 2.03
CA LEU A 51 -8.46 5.28 2.33
C LEU A 51 -8.00 5.68 3.74
N PHE A 52 -8.25 6.93 4.15
CA PHE A 52 -7.89 7.39 5.50
C PHE A 52 -8.62 6.60 6.58
N GLN A 53 -9.92 6.32 6.39
CA GLN A 53 -10.67 5.48 7.32
C GLN A 53 -10.11 4.06 7.37
N ALA A 54 -9.79 3.46 6.23
CA ALA A 54 -9.20 2.11 6.19
C ALA A 54 -7.83 2.06 6.90
N LEU A 55 -7.00 3.10 6.76
CA LEU A 55 -5.73 3.20 7.48
C LEU A 55 -5.94 3.36 8.99
N ALA A 56 -6.91 4.17 9.41
CA ALA A 56 -7.27 4.28 10.83
C ALA A 56 -7.75 2.93 11.41
N ASP A 57 -8.57 2.19 10.65
CA ASP A 57 -9.06 0.86 11.04
C ASP A 57 -7.93 -0.19 11.14
N LEU A 58 -6.81 0.04 10.44
CA LEU A 58 -5.57 -0.76 10.52
C LEU A 58 -4.61 -0.28 11.63
N GLY A 59 -4.97 0.77 12.38
CA GLY A 59 -4.23 1.26 13.54
C GLY A 59 -3.29 2.43 13.29
N TYR A 60 -3.27 2.98 12.07
CA TYR A 60 -2.44 4.14 11.75
C TYR A 60 -3.05 5.43 12.33
N GLU A 61 -2.19 6.33 12.80
CA GLU A 61 -2.57 7.72 13.01
C GLU A 61 -2.48 8.46 11.68
N VAL A 62 -3.62 8.88 11.13
CA VAL A 62 -3.64 9.63 9.87
C VAL A 62 -3.60 11.13 10.19
N ALA A 63 -2.50 11.79 9.84
CA ALA A 63 -2.36 13.23 10.01
C ALA A 63 -3.31 14.01 9.08
N GLU A 64 -3.55 15.28 9.41
CA GLU A 64 -4.32 16.18 8.54
C GLU A 64 -3.64 16.26 7.15
N PRO A 65 -4.39 16.04 6.06
CA PRO A 65 -3.82 16.02 4.73
C PRO A 65 -3.30 17.40 4.32
N LEU A 66 -2.10 17.41 3.72
CA LEU A 66 -1.60 18.58 3.03
C LEU A 66 -2.34 18.75 1.71
N GLU A 67 -2.94 19.91 1.47
CA GLU A 67 -3.61 20.21 0.20
C GLU A 67 -2.69 21.00 -0.70
N THR A 68 -2.47 20.51 -1.91
CA THR A 68 -1.60 21.18 -2.88
C THR A 68 -1.93 20.80 -4.32
N GLU A 69 -1.28 21.47 -5.25
CA GLU A 69 -1.39 21.13 -6.67
C GLU A 69 -0.70 19.78 -6.95
N ILE A 70 -1.23 19.01 -7.89
CA ILE A 70 -0.85 17.63 -8.18
C ILE A 70 0.68 17.47 -8.35
N GLN A 71 1.35 18.38 -9.06
CA GLN A 71 2.80 18.32 -9.28
C GLN A 71 3.55 18.45 -7.95
N THR A 72 3.11 19.37 -7.09
CA THR A 72 3.69 19.57 -5.76
C THR A 72 3.43 18.37 -4.86
N ALA A 73 2.27 17.71 -4.97
CA ALA A 73 1.98 16.50 -4.21
C ALA A 73 2.96 15.37 -4.54
N HIS A 74 3.27 15.17 -5.84
CA HIS A 74 4.28 14.18 -6.24
C HIS A 74 5.70 14.55 -5.79
N LEU A 75 6.03 15.84 -5.76
CA LEU A 75 7.30 16.30 -5.21
C LEU A 75 7.38 16.03 -3.71
N ALA A 76 6.35 16.37 -2.94
CA ALA A 76 6.29 16.14 -1.50
C ALA A 76 6.46 14.66 -1.14
N VAL A 77 5.85 13.74 -1.91
CA VAL A 77 6.07 12.30 -1.74
C VAL A 77 7.50 11.90 -2.13
N GLY A 78 8.03 12.46 -3.23
CA GLY A 78 9.39 12.18 -3.69
C GLY A 78 10.51 12.67 -2.76
N THR A 79 10.27 13.77 -2.02
CA THR A 79 11.20 14.34 -1.04
C THR A 79 11.03 13.76 0.36
N GLY A 80 9.92 13.07 0.63
CA GLY A 80 9.58 12.55 1.96
C GLY A 80 8.87 13.57 2.87
N ASP A 81 8.42 14.69 2.32
CA ASP A 81 7.58 15.66 3.04
C ASP A 81 6.15 15.12 3.27
N ALA A 82 5.70 14.20 2.41
CA ALA A 82 4.47 13.43 2.55
C ALA A 82 4.75 11.93 2.30
N ASP A 83 3.88 11.06 2.82
CA ASP A 83 4.10 9.61 2.73
C ASP A 83 3.41 8.99 1.52
N PHE A 84 2.26 9.54 1.09
CA PHE A 84 1.53 9.05 -0.09
C PHE A 84 0.58 10.11 -0.68
N TYR A 85 0.26 9.92 -1.97
CA TYR A 85 -0.75 10.67 -2.72
C TYR A 85 -1.84 9.69 -3.21
N PRO A 86 -3.09 9.74 -2.69
CA PRO A 86 -4.09 8.70 -2.93
C PRO A 86 -4.55 8.58 -4.39
N ILE A 87 -4.49 9.67 -5.16
CA ILE A 87 -5.18 9.80 -6.45
C ILE A 87 -4.18 9.91 -7.59
N HIS A 88 -3.22 8.98 -7.62
CA HIS A 88 -2.21 8.94 -8.66
C HIS A 88 -2.77 8.36 -9.97
N TRP A 89 -2.86 9.19 -11.01
CA TRP A 89 -3.21 8.77 -12.37
C TRP A 89 -1.97 8.36 -13.15
N GLY A 90 -1.71 7.05 -13.22
CA GLY A 90 -0.46 6.49 -13.74
C GLY A 90 -0.03 6.88 -15.15
N THR A 91 -0.93 7.35 -16.02
CA THR A 91 -0.58 7.84 -17.37
C THR A 91 -0.55 9.37 -17.44
N LEU A 92 -1.48 10.05 -16.76
CA LEU A 92 -1.61 11.52 -16.82
C LEU A 92 -0.57 12.22 -15.95
N HIS A 93 -0.18 11.61 -14.84
CA HIS A 93 0.81 12.17 -13.91
C HIS A 93 2.24 11.71 -14.23
N GLN A 94 2.47 11.16 -15.43
CA GLN A 94 3.83 10.93 -15.89
C GLN A 94 4.44 12.23 -16.39
N PRO A 95 5.63 12.60 -15.89
CA PRO A 95 6.40 13.65 -16.52
C PRO A 95 6.80 13.14 -17.91
N SER A 96 6.98 14.06 -18.88
CA SER A 96 7.28 13.63 -20.25
C SER A 96 8.46 12.66 -20.29
N SER A 97 8.40 11.66 -21.17
CA SER A 97 9.43 10.61 -21.30
C SER A 97 10.84 11.13 -21.54
N ARG A 98 10.96 12.40 -21.97
CA ARG A 98 12.21 13.10 -22.23
C ARG A 98 12.75 13.89 -21.04
N SER A 99 12.02 13.95 -19.93
CA SER A 99 12.36 14.76 -18.77
C SER A 99 13.15 13.96 -17.71
N PRO A 100 14.10 14.59 -16.99
CA PRO A 100 14.84 13.95 -15.89
C PRO A 100 13.95 13.39 -14.77
N ALA A 101 12.73 13.94 -14.62
CA ALA A 101 11.74 13.54 -13.62
C ALA A 101 11.10 12.16 -13.87
N ALA A 102 11.28 11.55 -15.05
CA ALA A 102 10.73 10.24 -15.38
C ALA A 102 11.17 9.11 -14.42
N ARG A 103 12.40 9.19 -13.88
CA ARG A 103 12.90 8.26 -12.85
C ARG A 103 12.24 8.44 -11.47
N MET A 104 11.81 9.66 -11.18
CA MET A 104 11.13 9.97 -9.92
C MET A 104 9.67 9.54 -9.96
N SER A 105 9.00 9.76 -11.10
CA SER A 105 7.63 9.29 -11.33
C SER A 105 7.53 7.76 -11.25
N SER A 106 8.43 7.02 -11.88
CA SER A 106 8.43 5.55 -11.73
C SER A 106 8.67 5.11 -10.28
N SER A 107 9.51 5.82 -9.53
CA SER A 107 9.74 5.55 -8.10
C SER A 107 8.51 5.86 -7.25
N VAL A 108 7.81 6.96 -7.50
CA VAL A 108 6.59 7.36 -6.78
C VAL A 108 5.41 6.44 -7.12
N SER A 109 5.22 6.07 -8.40
CA SER A 109 4.21 5.07 -8.78
C SER A 109 4.52 3.71 -8.16
N VAL A 110 5.80 3.31 -8.11
CA VAL A 110 6.23 2.07 -7.45
C VAL A 110 6.07 2.16 -5.92
N LEU A 111 6.33 3.31 -5.31
CA LEU A 111 6.11 3.56 -3.88
C LEU A 111 4.62 3.50 -3.52
N SER A 112 3.76 4.15 -4.30
CA SER A 112 2.30 4.09 -4.13
C SER A 112 1.79 2.66 -4.27
N SER A 113 2.21 1.91 -5.30
CA SER A 113 1.81 0.52 -5.49
C SER A 113 2.42 -0.46 -4.48
N LYS A 114 3.69 -0.26 -4.05
CA LYS A 114 4.33 -1.13 -3.05
C LYS A 114 3.87 -0.83 -1.62
N ALA A 115 3.51 0.42 -1.31
CA ALA A 115 2.86 0.77 -0.06
C ALA A 115 1.47 0.12 0.00
N TRP A 116 0.75 0.13 -1.12
CA TRP A 116 -0.51 -0.60 -1.28
C TRP A 116 -0.33 -2.10 -1.02
N CYS A 117 0.57 -2.79 -1.73
CA CYS A 117 0.84 -4.22 -1.51
C CYS A 117 1.46 -4.60 -0.15
N ARG A 118 1.78 -3.63 0.72
CA ARG A 118 2.23 -3.89 2.09
C ARG A 118 1.13 -3.66 3.12
N ALA A 119 0.09 -2.91 2.76
CA ALA A 119 -1.04 -2.59 3.61
C ALA A 119 -2.22 -3.58 3.45
N ILE A 120 -2.18 -4.45 2.42
CA ILE A 120 -3.09 -5.59 2.17
C ILE A 120 -2.30 -6.90 2.18
#